data_AF-A0A1J0R514-F1
#
_entry.id   AF-A0A1J0R514-F1
#
_cell.length_a   1.000
_cell.length_b   1.000
_cell.length_c   1.000
_cell.angle_alpha   90.00
_cell.angle_beta   90.00
_cell.angle_gamma   90.00
#
_symmetry.space_group_name_H-M   'P 1'
#
loop_
_entity.id
_entity.type
_entity.pdbx_description
1 polymer ?
#
loop_
_entity_poly.entity_id
_entity_poly.type
_entity_poly.pdbx_seq_one_letter_code
_entity_poly.pdbx_strand_id
1 'polypeptide(L)'
;MAHGAGNNTDNQHQGSKSGSFKCRLLGSGTTDSLSSAAQGIDVYAMADYIKIPETEEKVTLETAANLKQGRGKGTQAWKSAYEDVNGALLETEADTQNESAALDARSDIKEAIKKLLLPKDTTDSSHIEEKINEIFGSKEEEKLKQLENAIDDTIIPAGVAQSDNGQRLGNINVEDKLAEILSYYQLRKNKTLVDLKKKLSNTTKITEPKSTEEKEKVCNSKGKDNKEECKKLAKYGCVFNPKGDEGKKCTLSEEAKQKAAEKANKEEGEATSKASDKKKQEERKCG
;
A
#
# COMPACT_ATOMS: atom_id res chain seq x y z
N MET A 1 11.71 14.19 -39.86
CA MET A 1 10.81 14.73 -40.90
C MET A 1 11.35 14.27 -42.24
N ALA A 2 10.71 13.26 -42.83
CA ALA A 2 10.90 12.99 -44.26
C ALA A 2 10.02 14.02 -44.99
N HIS A 3 10.62 14.91 -45.78
CA HIS A 3 9.84 15.73 -46.69
C HIS A 3 9.23 14.78 -47.72
N GLY A 4 7.90 14.80 -47.84
CA GLY A 4 7.19 13.90 -48.73
C GLY A 4 7.82 13.95 -50.12
N ALA A 5 8.07 12.77 -50.70
CA ALA A 5 8.47 12.66 -52.09
C ALA A 5 7.31 13.18 -52.94
N GLY A 6 7.31 14.48 -53.23
CA GLY A 6 6.47 15.01 -54.28
C GLY A 6 6.88 14.34 -55.57
N ASN A 7 5.99 13.54 -56.16
CA ASN A 7 6.19 12.80 -57.40
C ASN A 7 6.32 13.70 -58.65
N ASN A 8 6.65 14.98 -58.46
CA ASN A 8 6.88 15.92 -59.52
C ASN A 8 8.37 16.23 -59.57
N THR A 9 9.05 15.85 -60.64
CA THR A 9 10.48 16.14 -60.86
C THR A 9 10.78 17.65 -60.93
N ASP A 10 9.72 18.46 -61.05
CA ASP A 10 9.76 19.93 -61.04
C ASP A 10 9.39 20.55 -59.68
N ASN A 11 9.23 19.75 -58.61
CA ASN A 11 9.04 20.24 -57.24
C ASN A 11 10.36 20.77 -56.66
N GLN A 12 11.03 21.62 -57.43
CA GLN A 12 12.17 22.38 -56.97
C GLN A 12 11.59 23.47 -56.08
N HIS A 13 12.03 23.55 -54.83
CA HIS A 13 11.69 24.62 -53.91
C HIS A 13 12.27 25.95 -54.44
N GLN A 14 11.72 26.46 -55.54
CA GLN A 14 12.26 27.54 -56.34
C GLN A 14 11.19 28.60 -56.54
N GLY A 15 11.55 29.85 -56.25
CA GLY A 15 10.76 30.99 -56.68
C GLY A 15 10.84 31.28 -58.19
N SER A 16 11.81 30.71 -58.93
CA SER A 16 12.22 31.38 -60.19
C SER A 16 12.86 30.58 -61.34
N LYS A 17 13.10 29.25 -61.31
CA LYS A 17 13.94 28.62 -62.37
C LYS A 17 13.32 27.60 -63.35
N SER A 18 12.08 27.15 -63.23
CA SER A 18 11.35 26.49 -64.35
C SER A 18 9.90 26.16 -63.95
N GLY A 19 8.98 26.11 -64.93
CA GLY A 19 7.61 25.63 -64.77
C GLY A 19 6.52 26.72 -64.67
N SER A 20 5.27 26.33 -64.86
CA SER A 20 4.09 27.22 -64.78
C SER A 20 3.65 27.53 -63.35
N PHE A 21 4.18 26.82 -62.35
CA PHE A 21 3.83 26.98 -60.94
C PHE A 21 4.95 27.74 -60.21
N LYS A 22 4.71 29.04 -59.95
CA LYS A 22 5.66 29.90 -59.23
C LYS A 22 5.10 30.30 -57.87
N CYS A 23 5.88 30.08 -56.80
CA CYS A 23 5.56 30.58 -55.47
C CYS A 23 6.36 31.86 -55.19
N ARG A 24 5.75 33.03 -55.43
CA ARG A 24 6.41 34.34 -55.29
C ARG A 24 6.94 34.60 -53.88
N LEU A 25 6.33 33.98 -52.86
CA LEU A 25 6.78 34.08 -51.46
C LEU A 25 8.19 33.48 -51.23
N LEU A 26 8.61 32.53 -52.07
CA LEU A 26 9.91 31.86 -51.97
C LEU A 26 10.93 32.40 -52.99
N GLY A 27 10.58 33.46 -53.72
CA GLY A 27 11.47 34.13 -54.66
C GLY A 27 12.20 35.32 -54.05
N SER A 28 13.33 35.68 -54.64
CA SER A 28 14.23 36.76 -54.19
C SER A 28 14.60 37.78 -55.27
N GLY A 29 14.32 37.48 -56.55
CA GLY A 29 14.54 38.36 -57.71
C GLY A 29 13.41 39.35 -57.98
N THR A 30 13.52 40.20 -58.98
CA THR A 30 12.53 41.28 -59.26
C THR A 30 11.32 40.82 -60.08
N THR A 31 11.44 39.71 -60.81
CA THR A 31 10.42 39.27 -61.79
C THR A 31 9.42 38.30 -61.16
N ASP A 32 9.89 37.38 -60.32
CA ASP A 32 9.13 36.24 -59.82
C ASP A 32 9.11 36.14 -58.28
N SER A 33 9.36 37.24 -57.56
CA SER A 33 9.27 37.30 -56.10
C SER A 33 8.10 38.13 -55.58
N LEU A 34 7.97 38.18 -54.25
CA LEU A 34 7.06 39.06 -53.52
C LEU A 34 7.48 40.55 -53.60
N SER A 35 8.76 40.85 -53.81
CA SER A 35 9.29 42.21 -53.77
C SER A 35 9.38 42.83 -55.17
N SER A 36 9.07 44.12 -55.27
CA SER A 36 9.20 44.91 -56.50
C SER A 36 10.64 45.36 -56.80
N ALA A 37 11.57 45.06 -55.89
CA ALA A 37 13.01 45.30 -56.00
C ALA A 37 13.76 44.04 -55.48
N ALA A 38 15.01 43.85 -55.88
CA ALA A 38 15.82 42.74 -55.37
C ALA A 38 15.97 42.85 -53.84
N GLN A 39 15.78 41.73 -53.13
CA GLN A 39 15.76 41.74 -51.65
C GLN A 39 17.12 42.10 -51.05
N GLY A 40 18.21 41.70 -51.72
CA GLY A 40 19.59 42.07 -51.34
C GLY A 40 20.04 41.57 -49.97
N ILE A 41 19.25 40.70 -49.33
CA ILE A 41 19.53 39.99 -48.09
C ILE A 41 18.87 38.61 -48.13
N ASP A 42 19.44 37.66 -47.38
CA ASP A 42 18.77 36.39 -47.11
C ASP A 42 17.56 36.59 -46.19
N VAL A 43 16.42 35.99 -46.55
CA VAL A 43 15.22 35.99 -45.72
C VAL A 43 15.04 34.62 -45.07
N TYR A 44 14.81 34.61 -43.76
CA TYR A 44 14.63 33.40 -42.97
C TYR A 44 13.19 33.28 -42.50
N ALA A 45 12.59 32.11 -42.71
CA ALA A 45 11.23 31.80 -42.31
C ALA A 45 11.18 30.51 -41.48
N MET A 46 10.09 30.32 -40.74
CA MET A 46 9.85 29.14 -39.91
C MET A 46 10.98 28.88 -38.90
N ALA A 47 11.37 29.93 -38.16
CA ALA A 47 12.47 29.89 -37.18
C ALA A 47 13.77 29.34 -37.80
N ASP A 48 14.24 30.02 -38.86
CA ASP A 48 15.44 29.70 -39.65
C ASP A 48 15.44 28.33 -40.35
N TYR A 49 14.31 27.62 -40.36
CA TYR A 49 14.22 26.36 -41.10
C TYR A 49 14.28 26.56 -42.61
N ILE A 50 13.64 27.62 -43.12
CA ILE A 50 13.63 27.94 -44.56
C ILE A 50 14.49 29.18 -44.76
N LYS A 51 15.57 29.05 -45.53
CA LYS A 51 16.35 30.18 -46.04
C LYS A 51 15.97 30.47 -47.48
N ILE A 52 15.47 31.67 -47.72
CA ILE A 52 15.22 32.25 -49.04
C ILE A 52 16.47 33.09 -49.38
N PRO A 53 17.26 32.70 -50.39
CA PRO A 53 18.54 33.33 -50.69
C PRO A 53 18.36 34.74 -51.25
N GLU A 54 19.33 35.62 -51.06
CA GLU A 54 19.30 36.99 -51.61
C GLU A 54 19.33 37.07 -53.16
N THR A 55 19.86 36.02 -53.81
CA THR A 55 19.96 35.87 -55.26
C THR A 55 18.93 34.86 -55.80
N GLU A 56 18.72 34.81 -57.12
CA GLU A 56 17.79 33.87 -57.78
C GLU A 56 18.27 32.40 -57.72
N GLU A 57 18.29 31.85 -56.51
CA GLU A 57 18.66 30.49 -56.17
C GLU A 57 17.48 29.74 -55.51
N LYS A 58 17.64 28.42 -55.31
CA LYS A 58 16.61 27.62 -54.63
C LYS A 58 16.61 27.97 -53.15
N VAL A 59 15.45 27.91 -52.50
CA VAL A 59 15.42 27.96 -51.04
C VAL A 59 16.15 26.74 -50.47
N THR A 60 16.86 26.94 -49.37
CA THR A 60 17.54 25.85 -48.64
C THR A 60 16.81 25.58 -47.35
N LEU A 61 16.68 24.29 -47.01
CA LEU A 61 16.05 23.82 -45.78
C LEU A 61 17.14 23.43 -44.79
N GLU A 62 17.02 23.86 -43.55
CA GLU A 62 17.96 23.47 -42.50
C GLU A 62 17.79 21.98 -42.15
N THR A 63 18.90 21.31 -41.90
CA THR A 63 18.91 19.88 -41.59
C THR A 63 18.37 19.62 -40.19
N ALA A 64 17.70 18.48 -40.01
CA ALA A 64 17.24 18.07 -38.69
C ALA A 64 18.37 18.02 -37.64
N ALA A 65 19.60 17.69 -38.03
CA ALA A 65 20.76 17.67 -37.13
C ALA A 65 21.12 19.08 -36.63
N ASN A 66 21.10 20.09 -37.50
CA ASN A 66 21.39 21.47 -37.14
C ASN A 66 20.25 22.13 -36.36
N LEU A 67 18.99 21.80 -36.69
CA LEU A 67 17.81 22.24 -35.93
C LEU A 67 17.86 21.73 -34.48
N LYS A 68 18.15 20.43 -34.29
CA LYS A 68 18.34 19.83 -32.95
C LYS A 68 19.44 20.50 -32.13
N GLN A 69 20.48 21.00 -32.80
CA GLN A 69 21.63 21.62 -32.15
C GLN A 69 21.52 23.14 -32.00
N GLY A 70 20.49 23.78 -32.57
CA GLY A 70 20.33 25.24 -32.51
C GLY A 70 21.43 26.00 -33.24
N ARG A 71 21.98 25.45 -34.35
CA ARG A 71 23.15 26.02 -35.03
C ARG A 71 22.89 27.31 -35.83
N GLY A 72 21.62 27.65 -36.10
CA GLY A 72 21.22 28.89 -36.75
C GLY A 72 20.76 29.93 -35.72
N LYS A 73 20.86 31.23 -36.04
CA LYS A 73 20.50 32.31 -35.10
C LYS A 73 19.02 32.26 -34.68
N GLY A 74 18.14 31.76 -35.54
CA GLY A 74 16.71 31.59 -35.29
C GLY A 74 16.25 30.15 -35.00
N THR A 75 17.14 29.14 -35.02
CA THR A 75 16.73 27.73 -34.84
C THR A 75 16.52 27.31 -33.38
N GLN A 76 16.63 28.24 -32.43
CA GLN A 76 16.49 27.98 -31.00
C GLN A 76 15.11 27.39 -30.65
N ALA A 77 14.04 27.83 -31.31
CA ALA A 77 12.70 27.28 -31.09
C ALA A 77 12.62 25.77 -31.44
N TRP A 78 13.33 25.32 -32.48
CA TRP A 78 13.41 23.92 -32.86
C TRP A 78 14.24 23.10 -31.87
N LYS A 79 15.35 23.66 -31.39
CA LYS A 79 16.17 23.05 -30.34
C LYS A 79 15.36 22.88 -29.06
N SER A 80 14.70 23.93 -28.58
CA SER A 80 13.87 23.89 -27.37
C SER A 80 12.75 22.87 -27.51
N ALA A 81 12.01 22.85 -28.62
CA ALA A 81 10.97 21.84 -28.83
C ALA A 81 11.53 20.40 -28.86
N TYR A 82 12.73 20.18 -29.40
CA TYR A 82 13.38 18.89 -29.38
C TYR A 82 13.84 18.49 -27.97
N GLU A 83 14.43 19.42 -27.22
CA GLU A 83 14.84 19.20 -25.83
C GLU A 83 13.63 18.95 -24.94
N ASP A 84 12.52 19.66 -25.12
CA ASP A 84 11.28 19.46 -24.36
C ASP A 84 10.65 18.10 -24.65
N VAL A 85 10.63 17.65 -25.91
CA VAL A 85 10.07 16.33 -26.25
C VAL A 85 10.96 15.18 -25.75
N ASN A 86 12.29 15.32 -25.76
CA ASN A 86 13.18 14.28 -25.23
C ASN A 86 13.37 14.36 -23.70
N GLY A 87 13.20 15.55 -23.13
CA GLY A 87 13.32 15.83 -21.71
C GLY A 87 11.98 15.71 -20.98
N ALA A 88 10.86 15.62 -21.70
CA ALA A 88 9.61 15.18 -21.15
C ALA A 88 9.85 13.86 -20.44
N LEU A 89 9.56 13.81 -19.14
CA LEU A 89 9.34 12.55 -18.44
C LEU A 89 8.12 11.90 -19.10
N LEU A 90 8.38 11.20 -20.19
CA LEU A 90 7.58 10.04 -20.53
C LEU A 90 7.89 9.08 -19.39
N GLU A 91 6.92 8.86 -18.50
CA GLU A 91 6.99 7.79 -17.51
C GLU A 91 7.58 6.58 -18.23
N THR A 92 8.79 6.19 -17.83
CA THR A 92 9.39 5.06 -18.50
C THR A 92 8.59 3.84 -18.08
N GLU A 93 8.51 2.84 -18.96
CA GLU A 93 7.87 1.56 -18.60
C GLU A 93 8.45 0.99 -17.29
N ALA A 94 9.69 1.34 -16.92
CA ALA A 94 10.30 0.91 -15.67
C ALA A 94 9.71 1.59 -14.41
N ASP A 95 9.18 2.81 -14.50
CA ASP A 95 8.69 3.57 -13.34
C ASP A 95 7.30 3.11 -12.87
N THR A 96 6.56 2.37 -13.72
CA THR A 96 5.17 1.98 -13.48
C THR A 96 4.93 0.46 -13.53
N GLN A 97 5.98 -0.32 -13.81
CA GLN A 97 5.90 -1.78 -13.84
C GLN A 97 6.45 -2.41 -12.57
N ASN A 98 5.83 -3.52 -12.16
CA ASN A 98 6.39 -4.37 -11.11
C ASN A 98 7.73 -4.97 -11.56
N GLU A 99 8.68 -5.07 -10.64
CA GLU A 99 9.92 -5.80 -10.88
C GLU A 99 9.62 -7.27 -11.23
N SER A 100 10.25 -7.81 -12.28
CA SER A 100 9.98 -9.17 -12.78
C SER A 100 11.15 -10.15 -12.62
N ALA A 101 12.30 -9.69 -12.13
CA ALA A 101 13.47 -10.53 -11.87
C ALA A 101 13.19 -11.58 -10.77
N ALA A 102 14.15 -12.48 -10.53
CA ALA A 102 14.12 -13.37 -9.36
C ALA A 102 13.98 -12.55 -8.05
N LEU A 103 13.36 -13.13 -7.02
CA LEU A 103 12.99 -12.39 -5.80
C LEU A 103 14.20 -11.80 -5.07
N ASP A 104 15.36 -12.47 -5.16
CA ASP A 104 16.65 -12.03 -4.61
C ASP A 104 17.39 -11.03 -5.52
N ALA A 105 16.80 -10.63 -6.65
CA ALA A 105 17.28 -9.54 -7.51
C ALA A 105 16.41 -8.29 -7.42
N ARG A 106 15.19 -8.43 -6.88
CA ARG A 106 14.18 -7.37 -6.69
C ARG A 106 14.57 -6.39 -5.58
N SER A 107 14.77 -5.12 -5.92
CA SER A 107 15.30 -4.12 -5.00
C SER A 107 14.30 -3.78 -3.90
N ASP A 108 13.02 -3.69 -4.24
CA ASP A 108 11.94 -3.40 -3.30
C ASP A 108 11.73 -4.54 -2.31
N ILE A 109 11.78 -5.81 -2.77
CA ILE A 109 11.67 -6.97 -1.87
C ILE A 109 12.84 -7.01 -0.89
N LYS A 110 14.07 -6.77 -1.34
CA LYS A 110 15.24 -6.70 -0.46
C LYS A 110 15.07 -5.65 0.62
N GLU A 111 14.63 -4.46 0.23
CA GLU A 111 14.45 -3.35 1.15
C GLU A 111 13.32 -3.62 2.17
N ALA A 112 12.21 -4.20 1.72
CA ALA A 112 11.11 -4.61 2.59
C ALA A 112 11.55 -5.66 3.63
N ILE A 113 12.28 -6.71 3.21
CA ILE A 113 12.81 -7.73 4.12
C ILE A 113 13.76 -7.10 5.14
N LYS A 114 14.67 -6.24 4.68
CA LYS A 114 15.62 -5.54 5.55
C LYS A 114 14.92 -4.67 6.59
N LYS A 115 13.87 -3.94 6.21
CA LYS A 115 13.16 -3.01 7.10
C LYS A 115 12.17 -3.69 8.05
N LEU A 116 11.49 -4.74 7.60
CA LEU A 116 10.34 -5.32 8.31
C LEU A 116 10.69 -6.62 9.05
N LEU A 117 11.66 -7.38 8.55
CA LEU A 117 11.87 -8.78 8.98
C LEU A 117 13.26 -9.03 9.54
N LEU A 118 14.24 -8.17 9.23
CA LEU A 118 15.58 -8.26 9.82
C LEU A 118 15.73 -7.33 11.04
N PRO A 119 16.56 -7.72 12.03
CA PRO A 119 16.98 -6.83 13.11
C PRO A 119 17.62 -5.53 12.57
N LYS A 120 17.55 -4.46 13.36
CA LYS A 120 17.96 -3.09 12.95
C LYS A 120 19.42 -2.93 12.50
N ASP A 121 20.28 -3.90 12.79
CA ASP A 121 21.73 -3.84 12.52
C ASP A 121 22.20 -4.88 11.49
N THR A 122 21.30 -5.53 10.76
CA THR A 122 21.66 -6.58 9.81
C THR A 122 21.94 -5.97 8.43
N THR A 123 23.23 -5.99 8.02
CA THR A 123 23.68 -5.49 6.72
C THR A 123 24.03 -6.59 5.71
N ASP A 124 23.96 -7.86 6.11
CA ASP A 124 24.43 -8.97 5.28
C ASP A 124 23.37 -9.45 4.28
N SER A 125 23.78 -9.63 3.02
CA SER A 125 22.93 -10.09 1.91
C SER A 125 22.52 -11.55 2.08
N SER A 126 23.32 -12.35 2.79
CA SER A 126 23.05 -13.77 3.07
C SER A 126 21.71 -13.95 3.81
N HIS A 127 21.46 -13.12 4.82
CA HIS A 127 20.22 -13.15 5.60
C HIS A 127 18.98 -12.76 4.80
N ILE A 128 19.13 -11.98 3.72
CA ILE A 128 17.99 -11.61 2.88
C ILE A 128 17.53 -12.82 2.06
N GLU A 129 18.46 -13.54 1.43
CA GLU A 129 18.13 -14.74 0.64
C GLU A 129 17.54 -15.84 1.54
N GLU A 130 18.09 -16.04 2.74
CA GLU A 130 17.52 -16.95 3.74
C GLU A 130 16.06 -16.60 4.07
N LYS A 131 15.75 -15.31 4.29
CA LYS A 131 14.38 -14.86 4.56
C LYS A 131 13.45 -14.98 3.37
N ILE A 132 13.94 -14.76 2.14
CA ILE A 132 13.15 -15.03 0.93
C ILE A 132 12.76 -16.50 0.89
N ASN A 133 13.72 -17.41 1.09
CA ASN A 133 13.46 -18.84 1.09
C ASN A 133 12.54 -19.27 2.25
N GLU A 134 12.62 -18.64 3.43
CA GLU A 134 11.73 -18.89 4.57
C GLU A 134 10.28 -18.52 4.28
N ILE A 135 10.04 -17.39 3.60
CA ILE A 135 8.70 -16.83 3.36
C ILE A 135 8.05 -17.43 2.12
N PHE A 136 8.79 -17.49 1.02
CA PHE A 136 8.29 -17.87 -0.30
C PHE A 136 8.62 -19.33 -0.65
N GLY A 137 9.52 -19.99 0.09
CA GLY A 137 9.96 -21.36 -0.17
C GLY A 137 11.09 -21.48 -1.18
N SER A 138 11.25 -20.51 -2.09
CA SER A 138 12.44 -20.32 -2.93
C SER A 138 12.49 -18.88 -3.47
N LYS A 139 13.58 -18.54 -4.16
CA LYS A 139 13.74 -17.24 -4.85
C LYS A 139 13.11 -17.14 -6.24
N GLU A 140 12.47 -18.20 -6.71
CA GLU A 140 11.89 -18.23 -8.05
C GLU A 140 10.61 -17.41 -8.12
N GLU A 141 10.40 -16.70 -9.22
CA GLU A 141 9.22 -15.87 -9.47
C GLU A 141 7.90 -16.67 -9.33
N GLU A 142 7.92 -17.95 -9.71
CA GLU A 142 6.76 -18.84 -9.61
C GLU A 142 6.23 -18.97 -8.17
N LYS A 143 7.10 -18.87 -7.15
CA LYS A 143 6.66 -18.90 -5.75
C LYS A 143 5.87 -17.65 -5.35
N LEU A 144 6.26 -16.50 -5.88
CA LEU A 144 5.49 -15.28 -5.68
C LEU A 144 4.14 -15.38 -6.40
N LYS A 145 4.11 -15.87 -7.65
CA LYS A 145 2.86 -16.09 -8.39
C LYS A 145 1.90 -17.05 -7.67
N GLN A 146 2.43 -18.10 -7.05
CA GLN A 146 1.61 -19.01 -6.22
C GLN A 146 0.97 -18.29 -5.03
N LEU A 147 1.71 -17.39 -4.37
CA LEU A 147 1.17 -16.58 -3.29
C LEU A 147 0.13 -15.56 -3.78
N GLU A 148 0.41 -14.87 -4.89
CA GLU A 148 -0.51 -13.92 -5.53
C GLU A 148 -1.81 -14.62 -5.93
N ASN A 149 -1.73 -15.77 -6.57
CA ASN A 149 -2.90 -16.58 -6.92
C ASN A 149 -3.70 -16.99 -5.69
N ALA A 150 -3.05 -17.38 -4.59
CA ALA A 150 -3.73 -17.72 -3.35
C ALA A 150 -4.43 -16.49 -2.71
N ILE A 151 -3.84 -15.31 -2.83
CA ILE A 151 -4.47 -14.04 -2.43
C ILE A 151 -5.70 -13.78 -3.32
N ASP A 152 -5.55 -13.89 -4.63
CA ASP A 152 -6.61 -13.67 -5.61
C ASP A 152 -7.77 -14.66 -5.49
N ASP A 153 -7.47 -15.91 -5.14
CA ASP A 153 -8.44 -16.98 -4.89
C ASP A 153 -9.21 -16.81 -3.58
N THR A 154 -8.78 -15.92 -2.69
CA THR A 154 -9.45 -15.68 -1.41
C THR A 154 -10.87 -15.18 -1.63
N ILE A 155 -11.85 -15.96 -1.17
CA ILE A 155 -13.27 -15.59 -1.27
C ILE A 155 -13.62 -14.55 -0.20
N ILE A 156 -14.04 -13.38 -0.65
CA ILE A 156 -14.70 -12.36 0.15
C ILE A 156 -16.19 -12.72 0.22
N PRO A 157 -16.74 -13.02 1.42
CA PRO A 157 -18.12 -13.47 1.54
C PRO A 157 -19.12 -12.32 1.31
N ALA A 158 -20.36 -12.70 0.98
CA ALA A 158 -21.47 -11.76 0.88
C ALA A 158 -21.67 -10.97 2.19
N GLY A 159 -22.12 -9.72 2.07
CA GLY A 159 -22.30 -8.78 3.17
C GLY A 159 -21.03 -8.04 3.61
N VAL A 160 -19.86 -8.40 3.08
CA VAL A 160 -18.64 -7.59 3.24
C VAL A 160 -18.61 -6.51 2.16
N ALA A 161 -18.30 -5.28 2.54
CA ALA A 161 -18.22 -4.12 1.65
C ALA A 161 -19.46 -3.98 0.73
N GLN A 162 -20.65 -4.18 1.31
CA GLN A 162 -21.95 -4.07 0.63
C GLN A 162 -22.09 -4.98 -0.61
N SER A 163 -21.34 -6.09 -0.66
CA SER A 163 -21.44 -7.07 -1.74
C SER A 163 -22.59 -8.04 -1.50
N ASP A 164 -23.53 -8.12 -2.45
CA ASP A 164 -24.68 -9.05 -2.37
C ASP A 164 -24.27 -10.52 -2.49
N ASN A 165 -23.16 -10.79 -3.18
CA ASN A 165 -22.64 -12.14 -3.41
C ASN A 165 -21.20 -12.28 -2.92
N GLY A 166 -20.81 -13.52 -2.63
CA GLY A 166 -19.40 -13.84 -2.39
C GLY A 166 -18.60 -13.78 -3.70
N GLN A 167 -17.40 -13.23 -3.65
CA GLN A 167 -16.52 -13.10 -4.82
C GLN A 167 -15.05 -13.26 -4.44
N ARG A 168 -14.24 -13.66 -5.42
CA ARG A 168 -12.78 -13.74 -5.28
C ARG A 168 -12.17 -12.36 -5.14
N LEU A 169 -11.15 -12.21 -4.30
CA LEU A 169 -10.43 -10.95 -4.13
C LEU A 169 -9.81 -10.46 -5.44
N GLY A 170 -9.25 -11.36 -6.24
CA GLY A 170 -8.66 -11.02 -7.55
C GLY A 170 -9.67 -10.52 -8.58
N ASN A 171 -10.97 -10.70 -8.34
CA ASN A 171 -12.04 -10.15 -9.20
C ASN A 171 -12.46 -8.74 -8.78
N ILE A 172 -11.89 -8.17 -7.71
CA ILE A 172 -12.22 -6.85 -7.17
C ILE A 172 -11.13 -5.86 -7.55
N ASN A 173 -11.41 -5.01 -8.55
CA ASN A 173 -10.46 -4.03 -9.08
C ASN A 173 -10.80 -2.57 -8.74
N VAL A 174 -11.76 -2.35 -7.84
CA VAL A 174 -12.17 -1.01 -7.39
C VAL A 174 -11.48 -0.70 -6.06
N GLU A 175 -10.60 0.30 -6.05
CA GLU A 175 -9.77 0.68 -4.89
C GLU A 175 -10.60 0.93 -3.62
N ASP A 176 -11.68 1.70 -3.73
CA ASP A 176 -12.57 1.99 -2.60
C ASP A 176 -13.17 0.71 -1.98
N LYS A 177 -13.52 -0.28 -2.82
CA LYS A 177 -14.03 -1.57 -2.35
C LYS A 177 -12.94 -2.37 -1.64
N LEU A 178 -11.72 -2.36 -2.17
CA LEU A 178 -10.57 -3.00 -1.52
C LEU A 178 -10.26 -2.37 -0.15
N ALA A 179 -10.33 -1.05 -0.05
CA ALA A 179 -10.15 -0.31 1.20
C ALA A 179 -11.25 -0.62 2.23
N GLU A 180 -12.51 -0.72 1.81
CA GLU A 180 -13.63 -1.11 2.67
C GLU A 180 -13.48 -2.55 3.19
N ILE A 181 -13.09 -3.49 2.31
CA ILE A 181 -12.78 -4.87 2.67
C ILE A 181 -11.65 -4.94 3.70
N LEU A 182 -10.55 -4.22 3.45
CA LEU A 182 -9.42 -4.16 4.39
C LEU A 182 -9.86 -3.65 5.77
N SER A 183 -10.62 -2.55 5.79
CA SER A 183 -11.16 -1.95 7.01
C SER A 183 -12.04 -2.92 7.79
N TYR A 184 -12.93 -3.64 7.09
CA TYR A 184 -13.80 -4.66 7.70
C TYR A 184 -12.99 -5.76 8.39
N TYR A 185 -11.98 -6.33 7.72
CA TYR A 185 -11.17 -7.40 8.29
C TYR A 185 -10.26 -6.94 9.42
N GLN A 186 -9.71 -5.71 9.35
CA GLN A 186 -8.97 -5.11 10.46
C GLN A 186 -9.85 -4.95 11.70
N LEU A 187 -11.08 -4.43 11.55
CA LEU A 187 -12.03 -4.31 12.65
C LEU A 187 -12.38 -5.67 13.25
N ARG A 188 -12.60 -6.70 12.41
CA ARG A 188 -12.91 -8.06 12.87
C ARG A 188 -11.75 -8.69 13.64
N LYS A 189 -10.51 -8.51 13.17
CA LYS A 189 -9.30 -8.97 13.88
C LYS A 189 -9.20 -8.30 15.26
N ASN A 190 -9.40 -6.98 15.32
CA ASN A 190 -9.38 -6.24 16.58
C ASN A 190 -10.48 -6.70 17.55
N LYS A 191 -11.71 -6.93 17.06
CA LYS A 191 -12.81 -7.50 17.88
C LYS A 191 -12.46 -8.88 18.41
N THR A 192 -11.92 -9.75 17.57
CA THR A 192 -11.48 -11.11 17.96
C THR A 192 -10.43 -11.05 19.07
N LEU A 193 -9.47 -10.13 18.97
CA LEU A 193 -8.44 -9.92 19.98
C LEU A 193 -9.06 -9.48 21.32
N VAL A 194 -9.98 -8.52 21.29
CA VAL A 194 -10.72 -8.07 22.49
C VAL A 194 -11.49 -9.22 23.13
N ASP A 195 -12.20 -10.02 22.32
CA ASP A 195 -12.96 -11.17 22.80
C ASP A 195 -12.06 -12.24 23.42
N LEU A 196 -10.90 -12.52 22.81
CA LEU A 196 -9.91 -13.44 23.36
C LEU A 196 -9.35 -12.93 24.69
N LYS A 197 -9.01 -11.64 24.81
CA LYS A 197 -8.57 -11.02 26.08
C LYS A 197 -9.64 -11.12 27.17
N LYS A 198 -10.90 -10.92 26.80
CA LYS A 198 -12.04 -11.05 27.72
C LYS A 198 -12.23 -12.50 28.17
N LYS A 199 -12.17 -13.46 27.25
CA LYS A 199 -12.23 -14.90 27.56
C LYS A 199 -11.10 -15.31 28.50
N LEU A 200 -9.86 -14.92 28.19
CA LEU A 200 -8.71 -15.20 29.04
C LEU A 200 -8.91 -14.66 30.47
N SER A 201 -9.35 -13.40 30.58
CA SER A 201 -9.63 -12.76 31.87
C SER A 201 -10.74 -13.46 32.66
N ASN A 202 -11.79 -13.91 31.97
CA ASN A 202 -12.90 -14.64 32.60
C ASN A 202 -12.48 -16.04 33.02
N THR A 203 -11.64 -16.73 32.25
CA THR A 203 -11.08 -18.03 32.62
C THR A 203 -10.18 -17.93 33.85
N THR A 204 -9.35 -16.88 33.96
CA THR A 204 -8.55 -16.60 35.17
C THR A 204 -9.42 -16.32 36.40
N LYS A 205 -10.57 -15.67 36.22
CA LYS A 205 -11.56 -15.46 37.30
C LYS A 205 -12.32 -16.73 37.68
N ILE A 206 -12.39 -17.73 36.81
CA ILE A 206 -13.01 -19.05 37.11
C ILE A 206 -12.04 -19.93 37.90
N THR A 207 -10.72 -19.78 37.71
CA THR A 207 -9.70 -20.49 38.50
C THR A 207 -9.40 -19.84 39.85
N GLU A 208 -9.83 -18.58 40.07
CA GLU A 208 -9.92 -18.03 41.42
C GLU A 208 -11.14 -18.63 42.14
N PRO A 209 -10.97 -19.29 43.30
CA PRO A 209 -12.09 -19.81 44.07
C PRO A 209 -13.06 -18.67 44.39
N LYS A 210 -14.35 -18.84 44.06
CA LYS A 210 -15.32 -17.74 44.06
C LYS A 210 -16.05 -17.61 45.38
N SER A 211 -16.34 -18.73 46.03
CA SER A 211 -17.01 -18.74 47.33
C SER A 211 -16.00 -18.69 48.48
N THR A 212 -16.49 -18.22 49.63
CA THR A 212 -15.76 -18.25 50.90
C THR A 212 -15.32 -19.68 51.24
N GLU A 213 -16.17 -20.68 50.99
CA GLU A 213 -15.87 -22.09 51.27
C GLU A 213 -14.81 -22.69 50.33
N GLU A 214 -14.80 -22.31 49.06
CA GLU A 214 -13.75 -22.76 48.13
C GLU A 214 -12.40 -22.14 48.47
N LYS A 215 -12.39 -20.84 48.82
CA LYS A 215 -11.18 -20.13 49.26
C LYS A 215 -10.62 -20.74 50.55
N GLU A 216 -11.49 -21.00 51.52
CA GLU A 216 -11.14 -21.64 52.78
C GLU A 216 -10.60 -23.06 52.56
N LYS A 217 -11.21 -23.85 51.67
CA LYS A 217 -10.69 -25.17 51.28
C LYS A 217 -9.30 -25.07 50.64
N VAL A 218 -9.04 -24.06 49.81
CA VAL A 218 -7.72 -23.85 49.20
C VAL A 218 -6.66 -23.48 50.25
N CYS A 219 -6.98 -22.61 51.20
CA CYS A 219 -6.06 -22.27 52.31
C CYS A 219 -5.73 -23.51 53.15
N ASN A 220 -6.75 -24.25 53.59
CA ASN A 220 -6.57 -25.42 54.46
C ASN A 220 -5.90 -26.60 53.74
N SER A 221 -6.14 -26.81 52.44
CA SER A 221 -5.57 -27.96 51.71
C SER A 221 -4.14 -27.73 51.21
N LYS A 222 -3.83 -26.51 50.73
CA LYS A 222 -2.52 -26.20 50.13
C LYS A 222 -1.55 -25.55 51.12
N GLY A 223 -2.05 -24.84 52.13
CA GLY A 223 -1.22 -24.25 53.18
C GLY A 223 -1.08 -25.15 54.41
N LYS A 224 -2.14 -25.92 54.75
CA LYS A 224 -2.21 -26.81 55.93
C LYS A 224 -1.55 -26.19 57.17
N ASP A 225 -0.51 -26.84 57.70
CA ASP A 225 0.29 -26.41 58.85
C ASP A 225 1.62 -25.77 58.45
N ASN A 226 1.87 -25.59 57.15
CA ASN A 226 3.10 -25.04 56.63
C ASN A 226 3.00 -23.52 56.45
N LYS A 227 3.72 -22.79 57.30
CA LYS A 227 3.75 -21.32 57.29
C LYS A 227 4.24 -20.74 55.96
N GLU A 228 5.22 -21.36 55.30
CA GLU A 228 5.79 -20.85 54.05
C GLU A 228 4.87 -21.14 52.84
N GLU A 229 4.21 -22.28 52.82
CA GLU A 229 3.18 -22.57 51.80
C GLU A 229 1.95 -21.67 51.98
N CYS A 230 1.54 -21.41 53.22
CA CYS A 230 0.45 -20.48 53.51
C CYS A 230 0.76 -19.05 53.05
N LYS A 231 1.99 -18.55 53.26
CA LYS A 231 2.42 -17.22 52.78
C LYS A 231 2.32 -17.08 51.26
N LYS A 232 2.62 -18.14 50.49
CA LYS A 232 2.48 -18.13 49.01
C LYS A 232 1.01 -17.99 48.56
N LEU A 233 0.06 -18.28 49.44
CA LEU A 233 -1.38 -18.18 49.22
C LEU A 233 -1.98 -16.85 49.73
N ALA A 234 -1.15 -15.91 50.21
CA ALA A 234 -1.61 -14.59 50.66
C ALA A 234 -2.41 -13.84 49.57
N LYS A 235 -2.10 -14.07 48.29
CA LYS A 235 -2.87 -13.53 47.14
C LYS A 235 -4.34 -14.00 47.09
N TYR A 236 -4.66 -15.13 47.72
CA TYR A 236 -6.03 -15.62 47.88
C TYR A 236 -6.67 -15.21 49.21
N GLY A 237 -5.95 -14.45 50.05
CA GLY A 237 -6.40 -14.01 51.38
C GLY A 237 -6.11 -14.99 52.52
N CYS A 238 -5.27 -16.00 52.30
CA CYS A 238 -4.93 -16.97 53.35
C CYS A 238 -3.93 -16.40 54.37
N VAL A 239 -4.15 -16.67 55.65
CA VAL A 239 -3.31 -16.23 56.78
C VAL A 239 -3.00 -17.42 57.69
N PHE A 240 -1.76 -17.47 58.15
CA PHE A 240 -1.29 -18.52 59.06
C PHE A 240 -1.64 -18.18 60.51
N ASN A 241 -2.51 -18.98 61.12
CA ASN A 241 -2.84 -18.93 62.54
C ASN A 241 -2.13 -20.08 63.28
N PRO A 242 -1.07 -19.79 64.07
CA PRO A 242 -0.33 -20.82 64.80
C PRO A 242 -1.16 -21.50 65.91
N LYS A 243 -2.30 -20.92 66.30
CA LYS A 243 -3.25 -21.48 67.28
C LYS A 243 -4.34 -22.34 66.64
N GLY A 244 -4.30 -22.56 65.32
CA GLY A 244 -5.26 -23.41 64.62
C GLY A 244 -5.04 -24.90 64.89
N ASP A 245 -6.08 -25.69 64.64
CA ASP A 245 -6.04 -27.16 64.71
C ASP A 245 -5.02 -27.74 63.71
N GLU A 246 -4.49 -28.94 64.00
CA GLU A 246 -3.64 -29.67 63.06
C GLU A 246 -4.32 -29.86 61.70
N GLY A 247 -3.60 -29.54 60.64
CA GLY A 247 -4.05 -29.50 59.26
C GLY A 247 -4.82 -28.24 58.86
N LYS A 248 -5.08 -27.30 59.79
CA LYS A 248 -5.93 -26.11 59.58
C LYS A 248 -5.30 -24.80 60.10
N LYS A 249 -3.97 -24.74 60.21
CA LYS A 249 -3.30 -23.50 60.61
C LYS A 249 -3.25 -22.44 59.51
N CYS A 250 -3.56 -22.77 58.26
CA CYS A 250 -3.71 -21.81 57.17
C CYS A 250 -5.17 -21.60 56.79
N THR A 251 -5.75 -20.46 57.18
CA THR A 251 -7.20 -20.15 57.03
C THR A 251 -7.42 -18.87 56.25
N LEU A 252 -8.63 -18.63 55.74
CA LEU A 252 -8.96 -17.38 55.06
C LEU A 252 -9.10 -16.23 56.08
N SER A 253 -8.54 -15.06 55.78
CA SER A 253 -8.69 -13.88 56.65
C SER A 253 -10.13 -13.36 56.68
N GLU A 254 -10.52 -12.73 57.78
CA GLU A 254 -11.86 -12.12 57.92
C GLU A 254 -12.14 -11.05 56.83
N GLU A 255 -11.13 -10.25 56.47
CA GLU A 255 -11.25 -9.29 55.37
C GLU A 255 -11.50 -9.97 54.01
N ALA A 256 -10.86 -11.13 53.77
CA ALA A 256 -11.06 -11.89 52.55
C ALA A 256 -12.42 -12.62 52.52
N LYS A 257 -12.93 -13.04 53.70
CA LYS A 257 -14.29 -13.57 53.86
C LYS A 257 -15.36 -12.53 53.53
N GLN A 258 -15.22 -11.31 54.06
CA GLN A 258 -16.15 -10.20 53.78
C GLN A 258 -16.14 -9.83 52.29
N LYS A 259 -14.96 -9.67 51.67
CA LYS A 259 -14.84 -9.38 50.23
C LYS A 259 -15.39 -10.49 49.33
N ALA A 260 -15.32 -11.75 49.75
CA ALA A 260 -15.91 -12.87 49.01
C ALA A 260 -17.45 -12.86 49.11
N ALA A 261 -17.99 -12.58 50.30
CA ALA A 261 -19.43 -12.46 50.52
C ALA A 261 -20.06 -11.27 49.77
N GLU A 262 -19.37 -10.13 49.67
CA GLU A 262 -19.83 -8.98 48.89
C GLU A 262 -19.82 -9.25 47.37
N LYS A 263 -18.82 -9.98 46.86
CA LYS A 263 -18.75 -10.35 45.44
C LYS A 263 -19.85 -11.33 45.05
N ALA A 264 -20.16 -12.30 45.91
CA ALA A 264 -21.26 -13.25 45.68
C ALA A 264 -22.62 -12.54 45.58
N ASN A 265 -22.90 -11.57 46.47
CA ASN A 265 -24.13 -10.77 46.43
C ASN A 265 -24.24 -9.87 45.18
N LYS A 266 -23.12 -9.37 44.63
CA LYS A 266 -23.12 -8.56 43.41
C LYS A 266 -23.39 -9.38 42.14
N GLU A 267 -22.86 -10.61 42.05
CA GLU A 267 -23.12 -11.50 40.91
C GLU A 267 -24.59 -11.98 40.85
N GLU A 268 -25.26 -12.11 42.01
CA GLU A 268 -26.68 -12.51 42.09
C GLU A 268 -27.66 -11.35 41.73
N GLY A 269 -27.30 -10.10 42.05
CA GLY A 269 -28.04 -8.90 41.63
C GLY A 269 -27.91 -8.55 40.13
N GLU A 270 -26.79 -8.91 39.50
CA GLU A 270 -26.56 -8.68 38.06
C GLU A 270 -27.23 -9.75 37.16
N ALA A 271 -27.50 -10.93 37.71
CA ALA A 271 -28.22 -12.01 37.02
C ALA A 271 -29.73 -11.73 36.92
N THR A 272 -30.32 -11.15 37.97
CA THR A 272 -31.76 -10.80 38.04
C THR A 272 -32.14 -9.61 37.15
N SER A 273 -31.23 -8.65 36.97
CA SER A 273 -31.42 -7.50 36.06
C SER A 273 -31.33 -7.91 34.58
N LYS A 274 -30.39 -8.79 34.20
CA LYS A 274 -30.31 -9.34 32.82
C LYS A 274 -31.50 -10.23 32.43
N ALA A 275 -32.10 -10.94 33.38
CA ALA A 275 -33.32 -11.72 33.12
C ALA A 275 -34.54 -10.84 32.86
N SER A 276 -34.61 -9.67 33.51
CA SER A 276 -35.72 -8.72 33.36
C SER A 276 -35.66 -7.94 32.03
N ASP A 277 -34.46 -7.58 31.56
CA ASP A 277 -34.28 -6.92 30.26
C ASP A 277 -34.53 -7.86 29.08
N LYS A 278 -34.19 -9.13 29.19
CA LYS A 278 -34.47 -10.13 28.13
C LYS A 278 -35.97 -10.35 27.90
N LYS A 279 -36.76 -10.33 28.98
CA LYS A 279 -38.23 -10.48 28.91
C LYS A 279 -38.91 -9.27 28.25
N LYS A 280 -38.42 -8.04 28.50
CA LYS A 280 -38.90 -6.81 27.83
C LYS A 280 -38.52 -6.73 26.34
N GLN A 281 -37.45 -7.40 25.92
CA GLN A 281 -37.01 -7.43 24.52
C GLN A 281 -37.77 -8.47 23.67
N GLU A 282 -38.27 -9.55 24.27
CA GLU A 282 -39.10 -10.55 23.59
C GLU A 282 -40.55 -10.06 23.38
N GLU A 283 -41.12 -9.28 24.31
CA GLU A 283 -42.47 -8.70 24.15
C GLU A 283 -42.56 -7.62 23.07
N ARG A 284 -41.44 -7.04 22.62
CA ARG A 284 -41.39 -6.03 21.54
C ARG A 284 -41.20 -6.61 20.13
N LYS A 285 -41.13 -7.94 19.98
CA LYS A 285 -40.92 -8.60 18.68
C LYS A 285 -42.18 -9.26 18.09
N CYS A 286 -43.33 -9.16 18.75
CA CYS A 286 -44.64 -9.61 18.24
C CYS A 286 -45.72 -8.50 18.37
N GLY A 287 -45.42 -7.31 17.86
CA GLY A 287 -46.38 -6.22 17.69
C GLY A 287 -46.20 -5.58 16.33
#